data_AF-A0A357Z0W2-F1
#
_entry.id   AF-A0A357Z0W2-F1
#
_cell.length_a   1.000
_cell.length_b   1.000
_cell.length_c   1.000
_cell.angle_alpha   90.00
_cell.angle_beta   90.00
_cell.angle_gamma   90.00
#
_symmetry.space_group_name_H-M   'P 1'
#
loop_
_entity.id
_entity.type
_entity.pdbx_description
1 polymer ?
#
loop_
_entity_poly.entity_id
_entity_poly.type
_entity_poly.pdbx_seq_one_letter_code
_entity_poly.pdbx_strand_id
1 'polypeptide(L)' 'SHLDGVSLVVPTSRIKQDLGVPVISGMPFISGIGEEELKKKILDVLKT' A
#
# COMPACT_ATOMS: atom_id res chain seq x y z
N SER A 1 -9.15 -14.91 5.01
CA SER A 1 -8.41 -13.65 5.28
C SER A 1 -9.43 -12.61 5.72
N HIS A 2 -9.19 -11.84 6.78
CA HIS A 2 -10.11 -10.78 7.22
C HIS A 2 -9.85 -9.49 6.42
N LEU A 3 -10.09 -9.55 5.11
CA LEU A 3 -9.83 -8.42 4.19
C LEU A 3 -11.13 -7.74 3.73
N ASP A 4 -12.27 -8.15 4.31
CA ASP A 4 -13.57 -7.57 3.98
C ASP A 4 -13.57 -6.07 4.33
N GLY A 5 -13.87 -5.25 3.32
CA GLY A 5 -13.86 -3.79 3.44
C GLY A 5 -12.47 -3.14 3.33
N VAL A 6 -11.40 -3.89 3.06
CA VAL A 6 -10.06 -3.34 2.82
C VAL A 6 -9.91 -2.95 1.35
N SER A 7 -9.57 -1.68 1.08
CA SER A 7 -9.35 -1.18 -0.28
C SER A 7 -7.88 -1.18 -0.71
N LEU A 8 -6.93 -1.21 0.24
CA LEU A 8 -5.49 -1.15 -0.01
C LEU A 8 -4.70 -1.66 1.21
N VAL A 9 -3.59 -2.37 0.97
CA VAL A 9 -2.65 -2.79 2.01
C VAL A 9 -1.28 -2.14 1.77
N VAL A 10 -0.70 -1.57 2.83
CA VAL A 10 0.61 -0.89 2.77
C VAL A 10 1.59 -1.53 3.76
N PRO A 11 2.28 -2.64 3.41
CA PRO A 11 3.16 -3.34 4.32
C PRO A 11 4.58 -2.73 4.34
N THR A 12 5.24 -2.78 5.49
CA THR A 12 6.66 -2.42 5.64
C THR A 12 7.61 -3.56 5.27
N SER A 13 7.07 -4.76 5.04
CA SER A 13 7.81 -5.96 4.65
C SER A 13 7.26 -6.54 3.35
N ARG A 14 8.08 -7.37 2.68
CA ARG A 14 7.66 -8.05 1.45
C ARG A 14 6.54 -9.06 1.75
N ILE A 15 5.40 -8.89 1.09
CA ILE A 15 4.32 -9.89 1.03
C ILE A 15 4.47 -10.67 -0.28
N LYS A 16 4.42 -12.01 -0.21
CA LYS A 16 4.46 -12.91 -1.39
C LYS A 16 3.09 -13.44 -1.79
N GLN A 17 2.09 -13.26 -0.93
CA GLN A 17 0.74 -13.75 -1.13
C GLN A 17 -0.10 -12.71 -1.90
N ASP A 18 -0.93 -13.18 -2.83
CA ASP A 18 -1.98 -12.35 -3.42
C ASP A 18 -3.13 -12.21 -2.41
N LEU A 19 -3.45 -10.96 -2.08
CA LEU A 19 -4.48 -10.60 -1.10
C LEU A 19 -5.82 -10.23 -1.76
N GLY A 20 -5.89 -10.21 -3.10
CA GLY A 20 -7.09 -9.79 -3.83
C GLY A 20 -7.42 -8.30 -3.72
N VAL A 21 -6.55 -7.53 -3.04
CA VAL A 21 -6.61 -6.08 -2.89
C VAL A 21 -5.25 -5.51 -3.28
N PRO A 22 -5.17 -4.26 -3.78
CA PRO A 22 -3.89 -3.64 -4.11
C PRO A 22 -2.93 -3.65 -2.91
N VAL A 23 -1.65 -3.90 -3.19
CA VAL A 23 -0.58 -3.90 -2.20
C VAL A 23 0.52 -2.96 -2.66
N ILE A 24 0.89 -1.98 -1.82
CA ILE A 24 1.94 -0.99 -2.12
C ILE A 24 2.95 -0.97 -0.97
N SER A 25 4.24 -1.08 -1.26
CA SER A 25 5.29 -1.04 -0.23
C SER A 25 5.27 0.27 0.58
N GLY A 26 5.20 0.14 1.91
CA GLY A 26 5.29 1.24 2.88
C GLY A 26 6.72 1.62 3.26
N MET A 27 7.74 0.98 2.68
CA MET A 27 9.15 1.30 2.95
C MET A 27 9.49 2.81 2.85
N PRO A 28 8.95 3.58 1.90
CA PRO A 28 9.18 5.04 1.84
C PRO A 28 8.77 5.81 3.09
N PHE A 29 7.74 5.38 3.82
CA PHE A 29 7.35 6.01 5.09
C PHE A 29 8.38 5.77 6.21
N ILE A 30 9.11 4.64 6.16
CA ILE A 30 10.12 4.30 7.17
C ILE A 30 11.45 4.98 6.85
N SER A 31 11.84 5.03 5.58
CA SER A 31 13.11 5.66 5.16
C SER A 31 13.02 7.19 5.07
N GLY A 32 11.82 7.75 4.93
CA GLY A 32 11.60 9.17 4.64
C GLY A 32 11.92 9.58 3.20
N ILE A 33 12.31 8.64 2.33
CA ILE A 33 12.66 8.89 0.94
C ILE A 33 11.50 8.47 0.05
N GLY A 34 10.97 9.40 -0.75
CA GLY A 34 9.87 9.12 -1.70
C GLY A 34 8.48 9.06 -1.08
N GLU A 35 8.31 9.61 0.13
CA GLU A 35 7.03 9.62 0.85
C GLU A 35 5.91 10.31 0.04
N GLU A 36 6.20 11.45 -0.59
CA GLU A 36 5.21 12.21 -1.37
C GLU A 36 4.76 11.45 -2.63
N GLU A 37 5.66 10.72 -3.28
CA GLU A 37 5.32 9.87 -4.41
C GLU A 37 4.45 8.69 -3.97
N LEU A 38 4.76 8.09 -2.82
CA LEU A 38 3.96 7.03 -2.23
C LEU A 38 2.55 7.53 -1.90
N LYS A 39 2.41 8.71 -1.27
CA LYS A 39 1.11 9.31 -0.97
C LYS A 39 0.26 9.52 -2.23
N LYS A 40 0.86 10.05 -3.31
CA LYS A 40 0.17 10.20 -4.61
C LYS A 40 -0.32 8.85 -5.14
N LYS A 41 0.54 7.83 -5.11
CA LYS A 41 0.19 6.47 -5.55
C LYS A 41 -0.96 5.86 -4.73
N ILE A 42 -0.97 6.08 -3.42
CA ILE A 42 -2.07 5.66 -2.53
C ILE A 42 -3.36 6.37 -2.93
N LEU A 43 -3.32 7.69 -3.13
CA LEU A 43 -4.49 8.47 -3.52
C LEU A 43 -5.04 8.07 -4.89
N ASP A 44 -4.18 7.76 -5.86
CA ASP A 44 -4.59 7.31 -7.18
C ASP A 44 -5.36 5.97 -7.10
N VAL A 45 -4.92 5.06 -6.23
CA VAL A 45 -5.63 3.79 -5.99
C VAL A 45 -6.98 4.02 -5.29
N LEU A 46 -7.04 4.92 -4.30
CA LEU A 46 -8.25 5.13 -3.49
C LEU A 46 -9.32 6.01 -4.16
N LYS A 47 -8.96 6.83 -5.15
CA LYS A 47 -9.92 7.68 -5.89
C LYS A 47 -10.67 6.93 -7.00
N THR A 48 -10.42 5.64 -7.16
CA THR A 48 -11.06 4.78 -8.16
C THR A 48 -12.43 4.33 -7.69
#